data_AF-A0A7Z9Y082-F1
#
_entry.id   AF-A0A7Z9Y082-F1
#
_cell.length_a   1.000
_cell.length_b   1.000
_cell.length_c   1.000
_cell.angle_alpha   90.00
_cell.angle_beta   90.00
_cell.angle_gamma   90.00
#
_symmetry.space_group_name_H-M   'P 1'
#
loop_
_entity.id
_entity.type
_entity.pdbx_description
1 polymer ?
#
loop_
_entity_poly.entity_id
_entity_poly.type
_entity_poly.pdbx_seq_one_letter_code
_entity_poly.pdbx_strand_id
1 'polypeptide(L)'
;MARQRKVYARRRLLRGLEKVQAFVDRLVDRATRAGAKAAPYNPFYHLGTLTIFLLIILVVTGVYLTVFYRPGSDRAYLSVLEMDNTWLGSLMRTVHRYASDAIIIVAFLHAWKMLVSDRFWGGRWLAWV
;
A
#
# COMPACT_ATOMS: atom_id res chain seq x y z
N MET A 1 7.34 -18.33 28.66
CA MET A 1 6.19 -17.52 28.16
C MET A 1 5.80 -16.31 29.02
N ALA A 2 6.22 -16.21 30.30
CA ALA A 2 5.87 -15.08 31.18
C ALA A 2 6.47 -13.71 30.77
N ARG A 3 7.61 -13.70 30.06
CA ARG A 3 8.32 -12.47 29.65
C ARG A 3 7.58 -11.68 28.55
N GLN A 4 6.86 -12.39 27.66
CA GLN A 4 6.06 -11.80 26.57
C GLN A 4 4.83 -11.04 27.12
N ARG A 5 4.12 -11.59 28.12
CA ARG A 5 2.92 -10.96 28.72
C ARG A 5 3.20 -9.59 29.35
N LYS A 6 4.38 -9.37 29.94
CA LYS A 6 4.74 -8.07 30.55
C LYS A 6 4.95 -6.96 29.51
N VAL A 7 5.41 -7.29 28.30
CA VAL A 7 5.62 -6.32 27.22
C VAL A 7 4.28 -5.83 26.66
N TYR A 8 3.32 -6.74 26.44
CA TYR A 8 1.95 -6.40 26.00
C TYR A 8 1.16 -5.57 27.02
N ALA A 9 1.42 -5.73 28.32
CA ALA A 9 0.72 -5.01 29.40
C ALA A 9 1.08 -3.52 29.48
N ARG A 10 2.26 -3.12 28.99
CA ARG A 10 2.78 -1.75 29.16
C ARG A 10 2.30 -0.76 28.09
N ARG A 11 1.71 -1.22 26.99
CA ARG A 11 1.37 -0.38 25.82
C ARG A 11 -0.10 0.06 25.80
N ARG A 12 -0.51 0.78 26.85
CA ARG A 12 -1.88 1.33 26.97
C ARG A 12 -2.27 2.20 25.77
N LEU A 13 -1.31 2.93 25.19
CA LEU A 13 -1.52 3.77 23.99
C LEU A 13 -1.87 2.95 22.76
N LEU A 14 -1.14 1.85 22.48
CA LEU A 14 -1.43 0.99 21.32
C LEU A 14 -2.81 0.35 21.43
N ARG A 15 -3.21 -0.10 22.63
CA ARG A 15 -4.56 -0.63 22.87
C ARG A 15 -5.66 0.41 22.64
N GLY A 16 -5.37 1.68 22.92
CA GLY A 16 -6.27 2.79 22.60
C GLY A 16 -6.42 2.98 21.09
N LEU A 17 -5.30 3.03 20.38
CA LEU A 17 -5.27 3.13 18.92
C LEU A 17 -5.92 1.93 18.23
N GLU A 18 -5.72 0.73 18.77
CA GLU A 18 -6.34 -0.51 18.28
C GLU A 18 -7.86 -0.43 18.34
N LYS A 19 -8.43 0.10 19.44
CA LYS A 19 -9.88 0.30 19.56
C LYS A 19 -10.41 1.31 18.55
N VAL A 20 -9.66 2.38 18.28
CA VAL A 20 -10.01 3.38 17.26
C VAL A 20 -9.97 2.75 15.88
N GLN A 21 -8.92 2.01 15.54
CA GLN A 21 -8.80 1.34 14.25
C GLN A 21 -9.88 0.27 14.07
N ALA A 22 -10.17 -0.52 15.11
CA ALA A 22 -11.26 -1.49 15.09
C ALA A 22 -12.65 -0.83 15.02
N PHE A 23 -12.79 0.43 15.46
CA PHE A 23 -14.00 1.20 15.22
C PHE A 23 -14.11 1.63 13.76
N VAL A 24 -13.02 2.13 13.16
CA VAL A 24 -12.95 2.47 11.74
C VAL A 24 -13.24 1.24 10.86
N ASP A 25 -12.59 0.11 11.13
CA ASP A 25 -12.82 -1.14 10.39
C ASP A 25 -14.30 -1.56 10.47
N ARG A 26 -14.95 -1.42 11.63
CA ARG A 26 -16.38 -1.71 11.80
C ARG A 26 -17.28 -0.75 11.01
N LEU A 27 -16.92 0.52 10.91
CA LEU A 27 -17.66 1.48 10.08
C LEU A 27 -17.52 1.15 8.60
N VAL A 28 -16.32 0.80 8.17
CA VAL A 28 -16.05 0.42 6.78
C VAL A 28 -16.76 -0.88 6.46
N ASP A 29 -16.68 -1.89 7.33
CA ASP A 29 -17.43 -3.14 7.20
C ASP A 29 -18.94 -2.89 7.13
N ARG A 30 -19.46 -1.88 7.85
CA ARG A 30 -20.88 -1.51 7.76
C ARG A 30 -21.24 -0.88 6.42
N ALA A 31 -20.35 -0.05 5.87
CA ALA A 31 -20.54 0.60 4.58
C ALA A 31 -20.34 -0.35 3.39
N THR A 32 -19.42 -1.31 3.50
CA THR A 32 -19.08 -2.27 2.43
C THR A 32 -19.86 -3.58 2.52
N ARG A 33 -20.72 -3.75 3.53
CA ARG A 33 -21.68 -4.87 3.60
C ARG A 33 -22.74 -4.73 2.52
N ALA A 34 -22.48 -5.33 1.37
CA ALA A 34 -23.48 -5.59 0.35
C ALA A 34 -24.41 -6.74 0.77
N GLY A 35 -25.35 -6.48 1.70
CA GLY A 35 -26.37 -7.44 2.12
C GLY A 35 -25.86 -8.65 2.93
N ALA A 36 -26.80 -9.35 3.58
CA ALA A 36 -26.54 -10.36 4.63
C ALA A 36 -25.81 -11.65 4.18
N LYS A 37 -25.41 -11.78 2.91
CA LYS A 37 -24.81 -13.01 2.34
C LYS A 37 -23.51 -12.80 1.56
N ALA A 38 -23.06 -11.57 1.33
CA ALA A 38 -21.79 -11.31 0.64
C ALA A 38 -20.61 -11.32 1.63
N ALA A 39 -19.49 -11.90 1.24
CA ALA A 39 -18.24 -11.77 1.97
C ALA A 39 -17.91 -10.27 2.17
N PRO A 40 -17.45 -9.84 3.35
CA PRO A 40 -17.13 -8.45 3.60
C PRO A 40 -15.99 -7.98 2.68
N TYR A 41 -16.31 -7.15 1.68
CA TYR A 41 -15.34 -6.52 0.78
C TYR A 41 -14.72 -5.28 1.44
N ASN A 42 -14.02 -5.47 2.56
CA ASN A 42 -13.28 -4.37 3.18
C ASN A 42 -11.83 -4.34 2.67
N PRO A 43 -11.45 -3.29 1.91
CA PRO A 43 -10.11 -3.18 1.31
C PRO A 43 -8.99 -3.06 2.36
N PHE A 44 -9.30 -2.62 3.59
CA PHE A 44 -8.33 -2.54 4.68
C PHE A 44 -7.79 -3.92 5.09
N TYR A 45 -8.50 -5.02 4.81
CA TYR A 45 -7.98 -6.37 5.03
C TYR A 45 -6.90 -6.78 4.03
N HIS A 46 -6.89 -6.18 2.83
CA HIS A 46 -6.04 -6.57 1.72
C HIS A 46 -4.91 -5.59 1.41
N LEU A 47 -4.64 -4.61 2.29
CA LEU A 47 -3.62 -3.58 2.09
C LEU A 47 -2.25 -4.15 1.69
N GLY A 48 -1.79 -5.25 2.32
CA GLY A 48 -0.50 -5.85 1.98
C GLY A 48 -0.47 -6.42 0.56
N THR A 49 -1.52 -7.14 0.16
CA THR A 49 -1.68 -7.67 -1.20
C THR A 49 -1.79 -6.53 -2.22
N LEU A 50 -2.52 -5.47 -1.89
CA LEU A 50 -2.64 -4.27 -2.73
C LEU A 50 -1.29 -3.57 -2.91
N THR A 51 -0.44 -3.46 -1.87
CA THR A 51 0.91 -2.92 -1.99
C THR A 51 1.74 -3.71 -2.99
N ILE A 52 1.75 -5.05 -2.90
CA ILE A 52 2.50 -5.91 -3.83
C ILE A 52 1.93 -5.82 -5.25
N PHE A 53 0.60 -5.78 -5.40
CA PHE A 53 -0.04 -5.62 -6.70
C PHE A 53 0.35 -4.29 -7.38
N LEU A 54 0.33 -3.18 -6.62
CA LEU A 54 0.77 -1.88 -7.11
C LEU A 54 2.27 -1.87 -7.44
N LEU A 55 3.09 -2.58 -6.66
CA LEU A 55 4.51 -2.75 -6.96
C LEU A 55 4.72 -3.46 -8.29
N ILE A 56 3.97 -4.51 -8.58
CA ILE A 56 4.03 -5.22 -9.88
C ILE A 56 3.65 -4.26 -11.01
N ILE A 57 2.58 -3.47 -10.86
CA ILE A 57 2.21 -2.45 -11.85
C ILE A 57 3.35 -1.46 -12.07
N LEU A 58 3.97 -0.96 -10.99
CA LEU A 58 5.08 -0.02 -11.08
C LEU A 58 6.32 -0.62 -11.74
N VAL A 59 6.64 -1.89 -11.48
CA VAL A 59 7.75 -2.58 -12.13
C VAL A 59 7.48 -2.74 -13.62
N VAL A 60 6.30 -3.24 -14.00
CA VAL A 60 5.95 -3.45 -15.42
C VAL A 60 5.95 -2.13 -16.20
N THR A 61 5.26 -1.12 -15.67
CA THR A 61 5.19 0.20 -16.30
C THR A 61 6.54 0.91 -16.26
N GLY A 62 7.32 0.76 -15.18
CA GLY A 62 8.64 1.36 -15.03
C GLY A 62 9.64 0.77 -16.03
N VAL A 63 9.67 -0.55 -16.18
CA VAL A 63 10.49 -1.22 -17.21
C VAL A 63 10.12 -0.69 -18.59
N TYR A 64 8.83 -0.61 -18.93
CA TYR A 64 8.38 0.00 -20.18
C TYR A 64 8.93 1.43 -20.34
N LEU A 65 8.80 2.28 -19.32
CA LEU A 65 9.28 3.67 -19.40
C LEU A 65 10.81 3.73 -19.60
N THR A 66 11.58 2.87 -18.92
CA THR A 66 13.05 2.85 -19.06
C THR A 66 13.54 2.44 -20.45
N VAL A 67 12.77 1.62 -21.18
CA VAL A 67 13.13 1.21 -22.55
C VAL A 67 13.06 2.37 -23.54
N PHE A 68 12.10 3.28 -23.35
CA PHE A 68 11.89 4.41 -24.26
C PHE A 68 12.49 5.73 -23.76
N TYR A 69 12.76 5.83 -22.45
CA TYR A 69 13.37 7.02 -21.86
C TYR A 69 14.84 7.17 -22.26
N ARG A 70 15.22 8.38 -22.68
CA ARG A 70 16.62 8.71 -23.02
C ARG A 70 17.21 9.64 -21.95
N PRO A 71 18.13 9.17 -21.09
CA PRO A 71 18.76 10.01 -20.08
C PRO A 71 19.67 11.07 -20.72
N GLY A 72 19.62 12.30 -20.21
CA GLY A 72 20.42 13.43 -20.68
C GLY A 72 19.67 14.75 -20.55
N SER A 73 20.35 15.84 -20.17
CA SER A 73 19.70 17.15 -19.98
C SER A 73 19.10 17.72 -21.26
N ASP A 74 19.68 17.36 -22.42
CA ASP A 74 19.25 17.76 -23.75
C ASP A 74 18.12 16.89 -24.32
N ARG A 75 17.98 15.63 -23.87
CA ARG A 75 17.08 14.62 -24.50
C ARG A 75 15.98 14.09 -23.60
N ALA A 76 16.09 14.22 -22.28
CA ALA A 76 15.14 13.66 -21.34
C ALA A 76 13.72 14.15 -21.60
N TYR A 77 13.53 15.46 -21.73
CA TYR A 77 12.21 16.05 -21.98
C TYR A 77 11.62 15.61 -23.33
N LEU A 78 12.43 15.61 -24.39
CA LEU A 78 11.98 15.19 -25.72
C LEU A 78 11.56 13.72 -25.75
N SER A 79 12.31 12.82 -25.10
CA SER A 79 11.93 11.39 -25.03
C SER A 79 10.59 11.16 -24.34
N VAL A 80 10.29 11.95 -23.30
CA VAL A 80 8.99 11.89 -22.60
C VAL A 80 7.86 12.40 -23.50
N LEU A 81 8.11 13.43 -24.30
CA LEU A 81 7.15 13.99 -25.25
C LEU A 81 6.84 12.99 -26.39
N GLU A 82 7.88 12.35 -26.94
CA GLU A 82 7.76 11.29 -27.94
C GLU A 82 6.89 10.12 -27.43
N MET A 83 7.07 9.72 -26.17
CA MET A 83 6.26 8.67 -25.56
C MET A 83 4.79 9.07 -25.40
N ASP A 84 4.52 10.33 -25.01
CA ASP A 84 3.16 10.84 -24.82
C ASP A 84 2.35 10.93 -26.11
N ASN A 85 3.04 11.08 -27.25
CA ASN A 85 2.39 11.11 -28.56
C ASN A 85 1.74 9.75 -28.94
N THR A 86 2.09 8.68 -28.24
CA THR A 86 1.46 7.37 -28.43
C THR A 86 0.45 7.11 -27.32
N TRP A 87 -0.71 6.54 -27.68
CA TRP A 87 -1.73 6.18 -26.69
C TRP A 87 -1.16 5.27 -25.59
N LEU A 88 -0.38 4.25 -25.97
CA LEU A 88 0.22 3.31 -25.03
C LEU A 88 1.26 3.99 -24.12
N GLY A 89 2.12 4.85 -24.67
CA GLY A 89 3.12 5.57 -23.87
C GLY A 89 2.49 6.53 -22.88
N SER A 90 1.47 7.29 -23.31
CA SER A 90 0.70 8.18 -22.44
C SER A 90 -0.02 7.40 -21.32
N LEU A 91 -0.64 6.26 -21.66
CA LEU A 91 -1.28 5.37 -20.70
C LEU A 91 -0.27 4.83 -19.68
N MET A 92 0.85 4.26 -20.13
CA MET A 92 1.89 3.71 -19.25
C MET A 92 2.45 4.77 -18.30
N ARG A 93 2.69 5.99 -18.79
CA ARG A 93 3.19 7.11 -17.97
C ARG A 93 2.16 7.54 -16.92
N THR A 94 0.90 7.62 -17.31
CA THR A 94 -0.21 8.00 -16.42
C THR A 94 -0.45 6.94 -15.35
N VAL A 95 -0.48 5.66 -15.74
CA VAL A 95 -0.62 4.54 -14.80
C VAL A 95 0.55 4.50 -13.84
N HIS A 96 1.80 4.64 -14.32
CA HIS A 96 2.98 4.64 -13.45
C HIS A 96 2.92 5.77 -12.41
N ARG A 97 2.50 6.98 -12.81
CA ARG A 97 2.35 8.13 -11.91
C ARG A 97 1.31 7.86 -10.82
N TYR A 98 0.08 7.49 -11.20
CA TYR A 98 -0.98 7.26 -10.21
C TYR A 98 -0.73 6.03 -9.34
N ALA A 99 -0.11 4.98 -9.89
CA ALA A 99 0.32 3.81 -9.11
C ALA A 99 1.39 4.17 -8.08
N SER A 100 2.28 5.14 -8.38
CA SER A 100 3.31 5.62 -7.46
C SER A 100 2.70 6.35 -6.26
N ASP A 101 1.71 7.21 -6.51
CA ASP A 101 0.97 7.89 -5.44
C ASP A 101 0.18 6.86 -4.60
N ALA A 102 -0.48 5.91 -5.27
CA ALA A 102 -1.28 4.88 -4.61
C ALA A 102 -0.44 3.95 -3.73
N ILE A 103 0.74 3.50 -4.19
CA ILE A 103 1.55 2.55 -3.40
C ILE A 103 2.05 3.19 -2.11
N ILE A 104 2.40 4.49 -2.12
CA ILE A 104 2.82 5.22 -0.93
C ILE A 104 1.69 5.23 0.11
N ILE A 105 0.47 5.57 -0.32
CA ILE A 105 -0.71 5.59 0.56
C ILE A 105 -1.01 4.20 1.11
N VAL A 106 -1.06 3.18 0.25
CA VAL A 106 -1.44 1.81 0.66
C VAL A 106 -0.35 1.18 1.54
N ALA A 107 0.93 1.37 1.23
CA ALA A 107 2.04 0.90 2.05
C ALA A 107 2.06 1.58 3.43
N PHE A 108 1.81 2.89 3.48
CA PHE A 108 1.68 3.61 4.75
C PHE A 108 0.51 3.06 5.59
N LEU A 109 -0.67 2.87 4.98
CA LEU A 109 -1.82 2.27 5.67
C LEU A 109 -1.53 0.85 6.14
N HIS A 110 -0.79 0.06 5.35
CA HIS A 110 -0.37 -1.28 5.73
C HIS A 110 0.56 -1.26 6.97
N ALA A 111 1.58 -0.40 6.96
CA ALA A 111 2.51 -0.24 8.07
C ALA A 111 1.80 0.26 9.33
N TRP A 112 0.93 1.26 9.20
CA TRP A 112 0.08 1.78 10.27
C TRP A 112 -0.75 0.68 10.91
N LYS A 113 -1.45 -0.12 10.09
CA LYS A 113 -2.25 -1.24 10.57
C LYS A 113 -1.41 -2.25 11.36
N MET A 114 -0.22 -2.61 10.87
CA MET A 114 0.66 -3.55 11.55
C MET A 114 1.20 -2.99 12.88
N LEU A 115 1.48 -1.69 12.94
CA LEU A 115 1.93 -1.01 14.14
C LEU A 115 0.84 -0.97 15.22
N VAL A 116 -0.36 -0.53 14.85
CA VAL A 116 -1.50 -0.38 15.77
C VAL A 116 -2.03 -1.73 16.25
N SER A 117 -2.02 -2.75 15.39
CA SER A 117 -2.38 -4.13 15.77
C SER A 117 -1.27 -4.88 16.51
N ASP A 118 -0.16 -4.21 16.86
CA ASP A 118 0.93 -4.80 17.63
C ASP A 118 1.60 -6.02 16.94
N ARG A 119 1.60 -6.02 15.60
CA ARG A 119 2.07 -7.11 14.73
C ARG A 119 3.46 -6.89 14.13
N PHE A 120 4.28 -6.06 14.77
CA PHE A 120 5.60 -5.64 14.27
C PHE A 120 6.80 -6.23 15.02
N TRP A 121 6.59 -6.91 16.16
CA TRP A 121 7.67 -7.48 16.96
C TRP A 121 7.58 -9.01 17.09
N GLY A 122 8.45 -9.60 17.91
CA GLY A 122 8.40 -11.03 18.24
C GLY A 122 8.88 -11.85 17.04
N GLY A 123 8.22 -12.97 16.71
CA GLY A 123 8.59 -13.77 15.52
C GLY A 123 8.47 -13.04 14.18
N ARG A 124 7.89 -11.83 14.16
CA ARG A 124 7.65 -11.01 12.96
C ARG A 124 8.60 -9.83 12.84
N TRP A 125 9.59 -9.72 13.73
CA TRP A 125 10.51 -8.57 13.76
C TRP A 125 11.30 -8.41 12.46
N LEU A 126 11.72 -9.52 11.84
CA LEU A 126 12.42 -9.53 10.54
C LEU A 126 11.54 -9.05 9.39
N ALA A 127 10.22 -9.25 9.47
CA ALA A 127 9.30 -8.78 8.43
C ALA A 127 8.93 -7.31 8.59
N TRP A 128 9.28 -6.70 9.74
CA TRP A 128 9.04 -5.30 10.03
C TRP A 128 10.23 -4.39 9.67
N VAL A 129 11.45 -4.90 9.86
CA VAL A 129 12.70 -4.24 9.42
C VAL A 129 12.83 -4.39 7.91
#